data_AF-A0A3B1CXA8-F1
#
_entry.id   AF-A0A3B1CXA8-F1
#
_cell.length_a   1.000
_cell.length_b   1.000
_cell.length_c   1.000
_cell.angle_alpha   90.00
_cell.angle_beta   90.00
_cell.angle_gamma   90.00
#
_symmetry.space_group_name_H-M   'P 1'
#
loop_
_entity.id
_entity.type
_entity.pdbx_description
1 polymer ?
#
loop_
_entity_poly.entity_id
_entity_poly.type
_entity_poly.pdbx_seq_one_letter_code
_entity_poly.pdbx_strand_id
1 'polypeptide(L)'
;MKLHKSFLFFISAILIVPWLWGWAEAGKNACTEMAHPLHSKVNAIKDRGGMWARFERGRKLQNHSALALKVDSKVIGLMFTLDYLCSTLDGIPFNDVAEYIVPQIKEIGEEGFIKKHVDLGHDMKDVTDWVNYGKFSEENRSRKLELAQIKKTMAQAKSPVERYERLYKKTQEVDAVIAETKALIADIEKIHATDPYLIQADYENGQVPFSSILSNSGDAM
;
A
#
# COMPACT_ATOMS: atom_id res chain seq x y z
N MET A 1 -28.77 -6.46 -49.64
CA MET A 1 -27.76 -6.73 -48.59
C MET A 1 -27.65 -5.52 -47.66
N LYS A 2 -28.41 -5.50 -46.55
CA LYS A 2 -28.20 -4.53 -45.47
C LYS A 2 -27.40 -5.25 -44.38
N LEU A 3 -26.07 -5.31 -44.54
CA LEU A 3 -25.21 -5.73 -43.43
C LEU A 3 -25.32 -4.65 -42.35
N HIS A 4 -25.90 -5.06 -41.24
CA HIS A 4 -26.30 -4.23 -40.10
C HIS A 4 -25.12 -3.41 -39.55
N LYS A 5 -25.30 -2.09 -39.48
CA LYS A 5 -24.40 -1.18 -38.72
C LYS A 5 -24.19 -1.64 -37.26
N SER A 6 -25.14 -2.40 -36.68
CA SER A 6 -24.99 -3.05 -35.37
C SER A 6 -23.93 -4.17 -35.32
N PHE A 7 -23.70 -4.89 -36.42
CA PHE A 7 -22.71 -5.97 -36.46
C PHE A 7 -21.28 -5.42 -36.46
N LEU A 8 -21.06 -4.28 -37.14
CA LEU A 8 -19.78 -3.56 -37.12
C LEU A 8 -19.46 -2.96 -35.74
N PHE A 9 -20.47 -2.45 -35.00
CA PHE A 9 -20.29 -1.95 -33.64
C PHE A 9 -19.93 -3.05 -32.64
N PHE A 10 -20.54 -4.23 -32.78
CA PHE A 10 -20.22 -5.41 -31.95
C PHE A 10 -18.79 -5.90 -32.19
N ILE A 11 -18.33 -5.96 -33.45
CA ILE A 11 -16.95 -6.37 -33.76
C ILE A 11 -15.92 -5.36 -33.24
N SER A 12 -16.21 -4.06 -33.31
CA SER A 12 -15.30 -3.04 -32.75
C SER A 12 -15.19 -3.09 -31.22
N ALA A 13 -16.29 -3.37 -30.51
CA ALA A 13 -16.26 -3.51 -29.05
C ALA A 13 -15.46 -4.75 -28.60
N ILE A 14 -15.55 -5.85 -29.35
CA ILE A 14 -14.86 -7.12 -29.03
C ILE A 14 -13.34 -7.03 -29.23
N LEU A 15 -12.85 -6.19 -30.14
CA LEU A 15 -11.41 -6.06 -30.41
C LEU A 15 -10.70 -5.03 -29.51
N ILE A 16 -11.41 -4.03 -28.98
CA ILE A 16 -10.80 -2.94 -28.19
C ILE A 16 -10.67 -3.32 -26.69
N VAL A 17 -11.63 -4.07 -26.14
CA VAL A 17 -11.63 -4.46 -24.71
C VAL A 17 -10.43 -5.34 -24.32
N PRO A 18 -10.01 -6.37 -25.10
CA PRO A 18 -8.83 -7.16 -24.79
C PRO A 18 -7.54 -6.34 -24.79
N TRP A 19 -7.47 -5.31 -25.64
CA TRP A 19 -6.31 -4.44 -25.73
C TRP A 19 -6.18 -3.58 -24.48
N LEU A 20 -7.27 -3.01 -23.96
CA LEU A 20 -7.22 -2.21 -22.73
C LEU A 20 -6.83 -3.04 -21.49
N TRP A 21 -7.29 -4.29 -21.39
CA TRP A 21 -6.87 -5.19 -20.30
C TRP A 21 -5.40 -5.61 -20.38
N GLY A 22 -4.88 -5.85 -21.58
CA GLY A 22 -3.46 -6.16 -21.75
C GLY A 22 -2.51 -5.04 -21.29
N TRP A 23 -2.94 -3.78 -21.40
CA TRP A 23 -2.12 -2.62 -21.01
C TRP A 23 -2.09 -2.39 -19.50
N ALA A 24 -3.24 -2.60 -18.83
CA ALA A 24 -3.33 -2.56 -17.36
C ALA A 24 -2.41 -3.61 -16.72
N GLU A 25 -2.51 -4.86 -17.18
CA GLU A 25 -1.68 -5.96 -16.68
C GLU A 25 -0.19 -5.73 -16.97
N ALA A 26 0.16 -5.23 -18.16
CA ALA A 26 1.53 -4.86 -18.49
C ALA A 26 2.07 -3.74 -17.57
N GLY A 27 1.24 -2.75 -17.24
CA GLY A 27 1.61 -1.65 -16.34
C GLY A 27 1.88 -2.12 -14.92
N LYS A 28 1.03 -3.00 -14.38
CA LYS A 28 1.22 -3.59 -13.04
C LYS A 28 2.50 -4.41 -12.98
N ASN A 29 2.73 -5.28 -13.97
CA ASN A 29 3.95 -6.09 -14.05
C ASN A 29 5.20 -5.22 -14.12
N ALA A 30 5.20 -4.18 -14.97
CA ALA A 30 6.30 -3.22 -15.04
C ALA A 30 6.55 -2.49 -13.71
N CYS A 31 5.48 -2.16 -12.97
CA CYS A 31 5.60 -1.55 -11.65
C CYS A 31 6.25 -2.51 -10.64
N THR A 32 5.77 -3.75 -10.56
CA THR A 32 6.30 -4.78 -9.66
C THR A 32 7.77 -5.10 -9.97
N GLU A 33 8.14 -5.17 -11.26
CA GLU A 33 9.53 -5.34 -11.67
C GLU A 33 10.44 -4.18 -11.21
N MET A 34 9.94 -2.94 -11.22
CA MET A 34 10.69 -1.78 -10.68
C MET A 34 10.85 -1.85 -9.16
N ALA A 35 9.84 -2.36 -8.44
CA ALA A 35 9.87 -2.48 -6.98
C ALA A 35 10.79 -3.62 -6.51
N HIS A 36 10.90 -4.70 -7.29
CA HIS A 36 11.59 -5.94 -6.90
C HIS A 36 13.04 -5.73 -6.41
N PRO A 37 13.92 -4.94 -7.06
CA PRO A 37 15.27 -4.70 -6.57
C PRO A 37 15.31 -4.00 -5.20
N LEU A 38 14.33 -3.15 -4.89
CA LEU A 38 14.22 -2.49 -3.59
C LEU A 38 13.85 -3.50 -2.51
N HIS A 39 12.80 -4.29 -2.78
CA HIS A 39 12.37 -5.39 -1.92
C HIS A 39 13.47 -6.40 -1.65
N SER A 40 14.18 -6.83 -2.68
CA SER A 40 15.27 -7.81 -2.55
C SER A 40 16.34 -7.36 -1.55
N LYS A 41 16.69 -6.06 -1.55
CA LYS A 41 17.65 -5.49 -0.59
C LYS A 41 17.10 -5.47 0.83
N VAL A 42 15.84 -5.03 1.00
CA VAL A 42 15.19 -4.96 2.32
C VAL A 42 14.99 -6.35 2.90
N ASN A 43 14.49 -7.30 2.10
CA ASN A 43 14.26 -8.69 2.50
C ASN A 43 15.56 -9.40 2.88
N ALA A 44 16.65 -9.21 2.12
CA ALA A 44 17.95 -9.78 2.49
C ALA A 44 18.49 -9.29 3.86
N ILE A 45 18.01 -8.15 4.36
CA ILE A 45 18.34 -7.63 5.69
C ILE A 45 17.33 -8.15 6.73
N LYS A 46 16.02 -8.13 6.39
CA LYS A 46 14.94 -8.67 7.21
C LYS A 46 15.16 -10.15 7.55
N ASP A 47 15.55 -10.97 6.58
CA ASP A 47 15.83 -12.40 6.74
C ASP A 47 16.97 -12.68 7.74
N ARG A 48 17.77 -11.67 8.07
CA ARG A 48 18.85 -11.73 9.07
C ARG A 48 18.47 -11.10 10.42
N GLY A 49 17.20 -10.74 10.58
CA GLY A 49 16.62 -10.11 11.76
C GLY A 49 16.57 -8.58 11.72
N GLY A 50 16.77 -7.95 10.56
CA GLY A 50 16.66 -6.50 10.40
C GLY A 50 17.81 -5.71 11.04
N MET A 51 17.66 -4.39 11.07
CA MET A 51 18.56 -3.50 11.82
C MET A 51 18.46 -3.78 13.32
N TRP A 52 17.27 -4.17 13.80
CA TRP A 52 17.09 -4.53 15.21
C TRP A 52 18.06 -5.62 15.66
N ALA A 53 18.09 -6.78 15.00
CA ALA A 53 19.01 -7.85 15.36
C ALA A 53 20.49 -7.42 15.23
N ARG A 54 20.79 -6.52 14.30
CA ARG A 54 22.13 -5.94 14.16
C ARG A 54 22.53 -5.07 15.36
N PHE A 55 21.60 -4.30 15.91
CA PHE A 55 21.82 -3.46 17.09
C PHE A 55 21.92 -4.30 18.37
N GLU A 56 21.05 -5.30 18.53
CA GLU A 56 21.07 -6.22 19.68
C GLU A 56 22.40 -6.99 19.81
N ARG A 57 22.96 -7.44 18.69
CA ARG A 57 24.26 -8.16 18.70
C ARG A 57 25.45 -7.27 19.10
N GLY A 58 25.31 -5.94 19.03
CA GLY A 58 26.40 -5.01 19.33
C GLY A 58 26.25 -4.41 20.72
N ARG A 59 27.15 -4.75 21.66
CA ARG A 59 27.11 -4.25 23.05
C ARG A 59 26.94 -2.72 23.18
N LYS A 60 27.53 -1.95 22.26
CA LYS A 60 27.43 -0.48 22.28
C LYS A 60 26.18 0.08 21.56
N LEU A 61 25.49 -0.72 20.75
CA LEU A 61 24.29 -0.33 20.00
C LEU A 61 22.99 -0.86 20.63
N GLN A 62 23.08 -1.81 21.57
CA GLN A 62 21.93 -2.45 22.20
C GLN A 62 20.97 -1.45 22.87
N ASN A 63 21.51 -0.39 23.50
CA ASN A 63 20.68 0.67 24.10
C ASN A 63 19.92 1.53 23.06
N HIS A 64 20.11 1.27 21.77
CA HIS A 64 19.46 1.97 20.66
C HIS A 64 18.57 1.03 19.82
N SER A 65 18.23 -0.17 20.30
CA SER A 65 17.39 -1.13 19.56
C SER A 65 16.02 -0.59 19.17
N ALA A 66 15.42 0.30 19.97
CA ALA A 66 14.18 0.99 19.60
C ALA A 66 14.34 1.87 18.34
N LEU A 67 15.50 2.52 18.18
CA LEU A 67 15.83 3.29 16.98
C LEU A 67 16.00 2.37 15.76
N ALA A 68 16.59 1.18 15.97
CA ALA A 68 16.72 0.17 14.93
C ALA A 68 15.36 -0.39 14.47
N LEU A 69 14.47 -0.69 15.41
CA LEU A 69 13.09 -1.07 15.10
C LEU A 69 12.36 0.03 14.33
N LYS A 70 12.56 1.29 14.71
CA LYS A 70 11.94 2.42 14.01
C LYS A 70 12.41 2.49 12.55
N VAL A 71 13.71 2.34 12.27
CA VAL A 71 14.18 2.37 10.87
C VAL A 71 13.71 1.15 10.09
N ASP A 72 13.66 -0.04 10.70
CA ASP A 72 13.11 -1.24 10.07
C ASP A 72 11.64 -1.01 9.67
N SER A 73 10.82 -0.51 10.61
CA SER A 73 9.42 -0.17 10.38
C SER A 73 9.25 0.86 9.25
N LYS A 74 10.07 1.91 9.21
CA LYS A 74 9.98 2.95 8.16
C LYS A 74 10.36 2.42 6.78
N VAL A 75 11.40 1.60 6.67
CA VAL A 75 11.81 1.02 5.38
C VAL A 75 10.79 0.00 4.90
N ILE A 76 10.26 -0.85 5.79
CA ILE A 76 9.22 -1.83 5.45
C ILE A 76 7.92 -1.10 5.05
N GLY A 77 7.53 -0.05 5.77
CA GLY A 77 6.37 0.77 5.43
C GLY A 77 6.48 1.41 4.05
N LEU A 78 7.67 1.91 3.70
CA LEU A 78 7.94 2.40 2.34
C LEU A 78 7.73 1.29 1.29
N MET A 79 8.23 0.08 1.53
CA MET A 79 8.04 -1.05 0.61
C MET A 79 6.56 -1.42 0.44
N PHE A 80 5.80 -1.49 1.54
CA PHE A 80 4.36 -1.75 1.51
C PHE A 80 3.60 -0.69 0.70
N THR A 81 3.97 0.58 0.86
CA THR A 81 3.35 1.70 0.14
C THR A 81 3.65 1.63 -1.37
N LEU A 82 4.87 1.24 -1.75
CA LEU A 82 5.23 1.03 -3.14
C LEU A 82 4.46 -0.15 -3.78
N ASP A 83 4.27 -1.24 -3.04
CA ASP A 83 3.46 -2.37 -3.50
C ASP A 83 2.00 -1.97 -3.69
N TYR A 84 1.47 -1.17 -2.78
CA TYR A 84 0.13 -0.62 -2.88
C TYR A 84 -0.05 0.20 -4.17
N LEU A 85 0.91 1.06 -4.53
CA LEU A 85 0.88 1.81 -5.79
C LEU A 85 0.86 0.88 -7.02
N CYS A 86 1.58 -0.24 -6.98
CA CYS A 86 1.57 -1.20 -8.08
C CYS A 86 0.25 -1.96 -8.17
N SER A 87 -0.28 -2.44 -7.04
CA SER A 87 -1.51 -3.24 -7.02
C SER A 87 -2.74 -2.42 -7.41
N THR A 88 -2.72 -1.11 -7.10
CA THR A 88 -3.81 -0.17 -7.36
C THR A 88 -3.64 0.68 -8.62
N LEU A 89 -2.67 0.37 -9.50
CA LEU A 89 -2.36 1.15 -10.71
C LEU A 89 -3.59 1.51 -11.55
N ASP A 90 -4.52 0.56 -11.70
CA ASP A 90 -5.72 0.69 -12.54
C ASP A 90 -7.04 0.77 -11.75
N GLY A 91 -6.96 1.06 -10.46
CA GLY A 91 -8.12 1.16 -9.58
C GLY A 91 -7.86 0.54 -8.22
N ILE A 92 -8.56 1.03 -7.20
CA ILE A 92 -8.55 0.39 -5.88
C ILE A 92 -9.52 -0.79 -5.95
N PRO A 93 -9.04 -2.05 -5.86
CA PRO A 93 -9.93 -3.19 -5.81
C PRO A 93 -10.72 -3.18 -4.50
N PHE A 94 -11.90 -3.77 -4.50
CA PHE A 94 -12.57 -4.06 -3.23
C PHE A 94 -11.76 -5.08 -2.47
N ASN A 95 -11.48 -4.77 -1.22
CA ASN A 95 -11.00 -5.76 -0.26
C ASN A 95 -12.19 -6.45 0.42
N ASP A 96 -11.91 -7.43 1.26
CA ASP A 96 -12.92 -8.21 1.98
C ASP A 96 -13.92 -7.33 2.74
N VAL A 97 -13.46 -6.20 3.28
CA VAL A 97 -14.34 -5.23 3.97
C VAL A 97 -15.31 -4.57 2.99
N ALA A 98 -14.80 -4.02 1.88
CA ALA A 98 -15.64 -3.38 0.86
C ALA A 98 -16.62 -4.38 0.23
N GLU A 99 -16.18 -5.61 -0.01
CA GLU A 99 -17.02 -6.71 -0.50
C GLU A 99 -18.16 -7.06 0.46
N TYR A 100 -17.94 -6.93 1.78
CA TYR A 100 -18.96 -7.17 2.79
C TYR A 100 -19.95 -6.01 2.93
N ILE A 101 -19.46 -4.77 3.03
CA ILE A 101 -20.30 -3.62 3.41
C ILE A 101 -21.08 -3.04 2.22
N VAL A 102 -20.46 -2.95 1.04
CA VAL A 102 -21.04 -2.22 -0.10
C VAL A 102 -22.34 -2.86 -0.58
N PRO A 103 -22.45 -4.19 -0.76
CA PRO A 103 -23.71 -4.82 -1.16
C PRO A 103 -24.83 -4.58 -0.16
N GLN A 104 -24.53 -4.63 1.14
CA GLN A 104 -25.53 -4.41 2.18
C GLN A 104 -26.03 -2.97 2.18
N ILE A 105 -25.12 -1.99 2.10
CA ILE A 105 -25.51 -0.56 2.00
C ILE A 105 -26.41 -0.33 0.76
N LYS A 106 -26.11 -0.99 -0.36
CA LYS A 106 -26.95 -0.91 -1.58
C LYS A 106 -28.33 -1.54 -1.40
N GLU A 107 -28.45 -2.59 -0.57
CA GLU A 107 -29.70 -3.31 -0.32
C GLU A 107 -30.61 -2.57 0.67
N ILE A 108 -30.07 -2.13 1.81
CA ILE A 108 -30.86 -1.60 2.93
C ILE A 108 -30.67 -0.10 3.18
N GLY A 109 -29.85 0.57 2.37
CA GLY A 109 -29.49 1.98 2.54
C GLY A 109 -28.51 2.22 3.68
N GLU A 110 -27.91 3.40 3.71
CA GLU A 110 -26.94 3.79 4.76
C GLU A 110 -27.57 3.77 6.16
N GLU A 111 -28.75 4.37 6.31
CA GLU A 111 -29.48 4.40 7.59
C GLU A 111 -29.85 2.99 8.06
N GLY A 112 -30.29 2.13 7.14
CA GLY A 112 -30.62 0.73 7.45
C GLY A 112 -29.40 -0.07 7.86
N PHE A 113 -28.27 0.12 7.17
CA PHE A 113 -26.99 -0.51 7.51
C PHE A 113 -26.49 -0.07 8.89
N ILE A 114 -26.54 1.24 9.17
CA ILE A 114 -26.16 1.79 10.48
C ILE A 114 -27.03 1.20 11.58
N LYS A 115 -28.35 1.26 11.42
CA LYS A 115 -29.29 0.72 12.40
C LYS A 115 -29.05 -0.76 12.66
N LYS A 116 -28.91 -1.57 11.59
CA LYS A 116 -28.67 -3.01 11.69
C LYS A 116 -27.45 -3.34 12.55
N HIS A 117 -26.32 -2.68 12.29
CA HIS A 117 -25.07 -3.00 12.99
C HIS A 117 -25.00 -2.41 14.41
N VAL A 118 -25.63 -1.27 14.65
CA VAL A 118 -25.77 -0.74 16.02
C VAL A 118 -26.68 -1.64 16.86
N ASP A 119 -27.78 -2.14 16.30
CA ASP A 119 -28.67 -3.10 16.98
C ASP A 119 -27.94 -4.43 17.29
N LEU A 120 -26.90 -4.78 16.52
CA LEU A 120 -26.00 -5.91 16.77
C LEU A 120 -24.90 -5.62 17.81
N GLY A 121 -24.84 -4.41 18.35
CA GLY A 121 -23.91 -4.01 19.41
C GLY A 121 -22.60 -3.39 18.93
N HIS A 122 -22.48 -3.05 17.64
CA HIS A 122 -21.31 -2.31 17.15
C HIS A 122 -21.39 -0.83 17.54
N ASP A 123 -20.23 -0.20 17.75
CA ASP A 123 -20.15 1.22 18.07
C ASP A 123 -20.61 2.07 16.87
N MET A 124 -21.42 3.10 17.14
CA MET A 124 -21.97 3.98 16.10
C MET A 124 -20.89 4.63 15.24
N LYS A 125 -19.76 5.03 15.83
CA LYS A 125 -18.65 5.65 15.11
C LYS A 125 -18.01 4.64 14.16
N ASP A 126 -17.76 3.42 14.62
CA ASP A 126 -17.16 2.37 13.79
C ASP A 126 -18.04 2.04 12.58
N VAL A 127 -19.36 1.89 12.80
CA VAL A 127 -20.31 1.62 11.71
C VAL A 127 -20.39 2.79 10.73
N THR A 128 -20.28 4.03 11.22
CA THR A 128 -20.20 5.22 10.36
C THR A 128 -18.92 5.22 9.52
N ASP A 129 -17.79 4.85 10.11
CA ASP A 129 -16.51 4.72 9.38
C ASP A 129 -16.61 3.62 8.30
N TRP A 130 -17.34 2.54 8.54
CA TRP A 130 -17.62 1.53 7.51
C TRP A 130 -18.42 2.12 6.35
N VAL A 131 -19.50 2.84 6.62
CA VAL A 131 -20.29 3.49 5.55
C VAL A 131 -19.41 4.44 4.72
N ASN A 132 -18.57 5.25 5.38
CA ASN A 132 -17.64 6.14 4.70
C ASN A 132 -16.65 5.37 3.83
N TYR A 133 -16.10 4.26 4.33
CA TYR A 133 -15.21 3.41 3.55
C TYR A 133 -15.89 2.75 2.35
N GLY A 134 -17.17 2.36 2.48
CA GLY A 134 -17.96 1.82 1.37
C GLY A 134 -18.11 2.83 0.22
N LYS A 135 -18.38 4.09 0.55
CA LYS A 135 -18.43 5.20 -0.42
C LYS A 135 -17.07 5.42 -1.07
N PHE A 136 -16.02 5.56 -0.25
CA PHE A 136 -14.65 5.74 -0.72
C PHE A 136 -14.23 4.63 -1.69
N SER A 137 -14.54 3.38 -1.37
CA SER A 137 -14.19 2.22 -2.19
C SER A 137 -14.89 2.27 -3.56
N GLU A 138 -16.19 2.55 -3.59
CA GLU A 138 -16.95 2.67 -4.84
C GLU A 138 -16.42 3.83 -5.71
N GLU A 139 -16.17 4.99 -5.10
CA GLU A 139 -15.67 6.19 -5.79
C GLU A 139 -14.29 5.99 -6.41
N ASN A 140 -13.41 5.23 -5.73
CA ASN A 140 -12.02 5.05 -6.15
C ASN A 140 -11.76 3.74 -6.91
N ARG A 141 -12.81 2.96 -7.21
CA ARG A 141 -12.69 1.70 -7.96
C ARG A 141 -12.09 1.87 -9.35
N SER A 142 -12.29 3.02 -9.98
CA SER A 142 -11.81 3.32 -11.34
C SER A 142 -10.73 4.41 -11.39
N ARG A 143 -10.21 4.84 -10.22
CA ARG A 143 -9.10 5.79 -10.11
C ARG A 143 -7.88 5.23 -10.86
N LYS A 144 -7.10 6.06 -11.58
CA LYS A 144 -5.93 5.63 -12.39
C LYS A 144 -4.64 6.34 -12.00
N LEU A 145 -3.55 5.59 -11.80
CA LEU A 145 -2.23 6.12 -11.47
C LEU A 145 -1.39 6.14 -12.74
N GLU A 146 -0.56 7.17 -12.88
CA GLU A 146 0.35 7.29 -14.00
C GLU A 146 1.64 6.52 -13.70
N LEU A 147 1.91 5.47 -14.48
CA LEU A 147 3.13 4.66 -14.33
C LEU A 147 4.41 5.51 -14.38
N ALA A 148 4.41 6.58 -15.19
CA ALA A 148 5.53 7.51 -15.28
C ALA A 148 5.81 8.24 -13.95
N GLN A 149 4.76 8.54 -13.17
CA GLN A 149 4.90 9.18 -11.87
C GLN A 149 5.32 8.16 -10.80
N ILE A 150 4.76 6.94 -10.83
CA ILE A 150 5.24 5.82 -9.98
C ILE A 150 6.73 5.58 -10.20
N LYS A 151 7.20 5.60 -11.45
CA LYS A 151 8.63 5.43 -11.76
C LYS A 151 9.50 6.50 -11.08
N LYS A 152 9.02 7.73 -10.94
CA LYS A 152 9.73 8.79 -10.19
C LYS A 152 9.72 8.49 -8.69
N THR A 153 8.59 8.08 -8.14
CA THR A 153 8.46 7.67 -6.73
C THR A 153 9.42 6.51 -6.40
N MET A 154 9.48 5.48 -7.25
CA MET A 154 10.43 4.36 -7.14
C MET A 154 11.89 4.85 -7.18
N ALA A 155 12.21 5.80 -8.06
CA ALA A 155 13.55 6.37 -8.13
C ALA A 155 13.93 7.14 -6.85
N GLN A 156 12.98 7.85 -6.23
CA GLN A 156 13.20 8.52 -4.93
C GLN A 156 13.41 7.52 -3.79
N ALA A 157 12.67 6.41 -3.78
CA ALA A 157 12.80 5.34 -2.78
C ALA A 157 14.15 4.59 -2.83
N LYS A 158 14.83 4.61 -3.98
CA LYS A 158 16.13 3.94 -4.17
C LYS A 158 17.20 4.39 -3.16
N SER A 159 17.34 5.70 -2.96
CA SER A 159 18.39 6.24 -2.08
C SER A 159 18.23 5.81 -0.61
N PRO A 160 17.04 5.93 0.02
CA PRO A 160 16.79 5.37 1.36
C PRO A 160 17.11 3.87 1.47
N VAL A 161 16.68 3.05 0.51
CA VAL A 161 16.92 1.60 0.55
C VAL A 161 18.40 1.26 0.45
N GLU A 162 19.14 1.94 -0.43
CA GLU A 162 20.60 1.75 -0.53
C GLU A 162 21.32 2.22 0.74
N ARG A 163 20.84 3.30 1.38
CA ARG A 163 21.37 3.77 2.68
C ARG A 163 21.10 2.76 3.79
N TYR A 164 19.91 2.17 3.83
CA TYR A 164 19.57 1.10 4.77
C TYR A 164 20.51 -0.10 4.62
N GLU A 165 20.79 -0.52 3.39
CA GLU A 165 21.76 -1.59 3.11
C GLU A 165 23.19 -1.21 3.55
N ARG A 166 23.65 0.00 3.25
CA ARG A 166 24.97 0.48 3.70
C ARG A 166 25.07 0.55 5.21
N LEU A 167 24.03 1.06 5.88
CA LEU A 167 23.95 1.15 7.33
C LEU A 167 24.03 -0.22 7.99
N TYR A 168 23.35 -1.22 7.43
CA TYR A 168 23.37 -2.59 7.95
C TYR A 168 24.78 -3.21 7.93
N LYS A 169 25.53 -2.95 6.84
CA LYS A 169 26.92 -3.43 6.66
C LYS A 169 27.95 -2.61 7.44
N LYS A 170 27.57 -1.46 8.00
CA LYS A 170 28.50 -0.52 8.64
C LYS A 170 29.07 -1.12 9.93
N THR A 171 30.40 -1.07 10.03
CA THR A 171 31.19 -1.52 11.21
C THR A 171 31.78 -0.34 12.00
N GLN A 172 31.44 0.90 11.60
CA GLN A 172 32.00 2.14 12.16
C GLN A 172 31.53 2.44 13.59
N GLU A 173 32.04 3.56 14.12
CA GLU A 173 31.71 4.12 15.42
C GLU A 173 30.20 4.30 15.65
N VAL A 174 29.80 4.03 16.89
CA VAL A 174 28.41 3.94 17.35
C VAL A 174 27.63 5.21 17.03
N ASP A 175 28.21 6.37 17.29
CA ASP A 175 27.56 7.67 17.08
C ASP A 175 27.27 7.92 15.59
N ALA A 176 28.18 7.53 14.70
CA ALA A 176 28.01 7.64 13.26
C ALA A 176 26.95 6.67 12.70
N VAL A 177 26.73 5.53 13.37
CA VAL A 177 25.63 4.61 13.05
C VAL A 177 24.31 5.22 13.51
N ILE A 178 24.23 5.71 14.76
CA ILE A 178 23.02 6.31 15.32
C ILE A 178 22.58 7.56 14.54
N ALA A 179 23.51 8.45 14.22
CA ALA A 179 23.24 9.66 13.46
C ALA A 179 22.69 9.33 12.06
N GLU A 180 23.31 8.38 11.37
CA GLU A 180 22.85 7.93 10.04
C GLU A 180 21.47 7.27 10.13
N THR A 181 21.19 6.45 11.15
CA THR A 181 19.87 5.86 11.34
C THR A 181 18.79 6.92 11.51
N LYS A 182 19.05 7.96 12.32
CA LYS A 182 18.11 9.08 12.51
C LYS A 182 17.89 9.86 11.21
N ALA A 183 18.96 10.15 10.47
CA ALA A 183 18.87 10.83 9.20
C ALA A 183 18.07 10.02 8.18
N LEU A 184 18.29 8.71 8.10
CA LEU A 184 17.54 7.81 7.21
C LEU A 184 16.04 7.79 7.54
N ILE A 185 15.68 7.71 8.82
CA ILE A 185 14.28 7.81 9.26
C ILE A 185 13.67 9.13 8.80
N ALA A 186 14.34 10.25 9.04
CA ALA A 186 13.84 11.57 8.68
C ALA A 186 13.66 11.73 7.16
N ASP A 187 14.57 11.18 6.36
CA ASP A 187 14.47 11.22 4.91
C ASP A 187 13.34 10.35 4.37
N ILE A 188 13.08 9.18 4.96
CA ILE A 188 11.89 8.37 4.60
C ILE A 188 10.61 9.12 4.97
N GLU A 189 10.52 9.66 6.19
CA GLU A 189 9.38 10.47 6.64
C GLU A 189 9.14 11.67 5.69
N LYS A 190 10.21 12.32 5.22
CA LYS A 190 10.13 13.42 4.25
C LYS A 190 9.58 12.98 2.89
N ILE A 191 9.99 11.83 2.36
CA ILE A 191 9.48 11.35 1.07
C ILE A 191 7.98 11.05 1.21
N HIS A 192 7.54 10.41 2.29
CA HIS A 192 6.10 10.20 2.57
C HIS A 192 5.32 11.51 2.72
N ALA A 193 5.96 12.59 3.19
CA ALA A 193 5.33 13.89 3.32
C ALA A 193 5.34 14.75 2.05
N THR A 194 6.07 14.36 1.00
CA THR A 194 6.31 15.22 -0.18
C THR A 194 6.09 14.55 -1.53
N ASP A 195 6.24 13.22 -1.63
CA ASP A 195 5.89 12.50 -2.85
C ASP A 195 4.36 12.37 -2.95
N PRO A 196 3.73 12.89 -4.02
CA PRO A 196 2.27 12.93 -4.11
C PRO A 196 1.63 11.53 -4.15
N TYR A 197 2.33 10.52 -4.66
CA TYR A 197 1.79 9.16 -4.75
C TYR A 197 1.96 8.41 -3.43
N LEU A 198 3.04 8.64 -2.68
CA LEU A 198 3.12 8.11 -1.32
C LEU A 198 2.07 8.76 -0.40
N ILE A 199 1.87 10.08 -0.49
CA ILE A 199 0.80 10.77 0.27
C ILE A 199 -0.56 10.17 -0.07
N GLN A 200 -0.83 9.96 -1.35
CA GLN A 200 -2.08 9.36 -1.81
C GLN A 200 -2.22 7.93 -1.26
N ALA A 201 -1.22 7.07 -1.42
CA ALA A 201 -1.28 5.70 -0.93
C ALA A 201 -1.42 5.61 0.60
N ASP A 202 -0.76 6.50 1.35
CA ASP A 202 -0.91 6.58 2.81
C ASP A 202 -2.35 6.97 3.20
N TYR A 203 -2.94 7.96 2.49
CA TYR A 203 -4.32 8.36 2.70
C TYR A 203 -5.29 7.22 2.39
N GLU A 204 -5.13 6.56 1.24
CA GLU A 204 -6.01 5.50 0.77
C GLU A 204 -5.92 4.26 1.68
N ASN A 205 -4.72 3.86 2.13
CA ASN A 205 -4.56 2.80 3.13
C ASN A 205 -5.18 3.17 4.48
N GLY A 206 -5.10 4.46 4.86
CA GLY A 206 -5.72 4.98 6.09
C GLY A 206 -7.26 4.99 6.06
N GLN A 207 -7.89 4.79 4.90
CA GLN A 207 -9.35 4.69 4.82
C GLN A 207 -9.87 3.31 5.22
N VAL A 208 -9.04 2.27 5.19
CA VAL A 208 -9.49 0.90 5.48
C VAL A 208 -9.81 0.80 6.97
N PRO A 209 -11.08 0.54 7.34
CA PRO A 209 -11.45 0.43 8.75
C PRO A 209 -10.85 -0.84 9.34
N PHE A 210 -10.63 -0.83 10.66
CA PHE A 210 -10.12 -1.99 11.36
C PHE A 210 -11.12 -3.16 11.26
N SER A 211 -10.69 -4.26 10.65
CA SER A 211 -11.58 -5.29 10.10
C SER A 211 -11.86 -6.46 11.04
N SER A 212 -11.21 -6.57 12.20
CA SER A 212 -11.37 -7.72 13.10
C SER A 212 -12.82 -7.93 13.57
N ILE A 213 -13.64 -6.89 13.45
CA ILE A 213 -15.05 -6.86 13.85
C ILE A 213 -16.00 -7.28 12.69
N LEU A 214 -15.54 -7.26 11.44
CA LEU A 214 -16.42 -7.35 10.26
C LEU A 214 -16.42 -8.72 9.56
N SER A 215 -15.28 -9.38 9.43
CA SER A 215 -15.14 -10.52 8.52
C SER A 215 -15.13 -11.89 9.20
N ASN A 216 -15.08 -12.00 10.53
CA ASN A 216 -14.73 -13.27 11.22
C ASN A 216 -13.44 -13.94 10.66
N SER A 217 -12.67 -13.26 9.81
CA SER A 217 -11.36 -13.71 9.36
C SER A 217 -10.38 -13.23 10.41
N GLY A 218 -10.16 -14.08 11.41
CA GLY A 218 -9.17 -13.84 12.45
C GLY A 218 -7.85 -13.40 11.82
N ASP A 219 -7.30 -12.34 12.38
CA ASP A 219 -5.96 -11.81 12.23
C ASP A 219 -4.98 -12.77 11.54
N ALA A 220 -4.86 -12.65 10.21
CA ALA A 220 -3.68 -13.12 9.49
C ALA A 220 -2.69 -11.94 9.44
N MET A 221 -2.11 -11.64 10.60
CA MET A 221 -0.90 -10.82 10.75
C MET A 221 0.30 -11.76 10.93
#